data_AF-F8PVU8-F1
#
_entry.id   AF-F8PVU8-F1
#
_cell.length_a   1.000
_cell.length_b   1.000
_cell.length_c   1.000
_cell.angle_alpha   90.00
_cell.angle_beta   90.00
_cell.angle_gamma   90.00
#
_symmetry.space_group_name_H-M   'P 1'
#
loop_
_entity.id
_entity.type
_entity.pdbx_description
1 polymer ?
#
loop_
_entity_poly.entity_id
_entity_poly.type
_entity_poly.pdbx_seq_one_letter_code
_entity_poly.pdbx_strand_id
1 'polypeptide(L)'
;WDEDELAAGRRLVRFYRVQDGNKLIVTAEHMAPQMEYDETDIIVSCIYFDEVDRCCITSVDIIHLLERLVDLDFEVDERNRIRRNLEHLKPTTIAKLSKYSRFFQKLVDFPDPKPRKIEKDIKVFNWVELPRALNKIISKYVS
;
A
#
# COMPACT_ATOMS: atom_id res chain seq x y z
N TRP A 1 0.78 -13.26 11.21
CA TRP A 1 2.17 -12.87 10.97
C TRP A 1 2.99 -14.08 11.36
N ASP A 2 3.78 -14.64 10.46
CA ASP A 2 4.76 -15.68 10.78
C ASP A 2 6.03 -15.07 11.41
N GLU A 3 7.00 -15.91 11.81
CA GLU A 3 8.21 -15.45 12.51
C GLU A 3 9.06 -14.50 11.65
N ASP A 4 9.17 -14.78 10.35
CA ASP A 4 9.94 -13.96 9.42
C ASP A 4 9.24 -12.61 9.17
N GLU A 5 7.92 -12.63 8.99
CA GLU A 5 7.09 -11.43 8.87
C GLU A 5 7.17 -10.57 10.13
N LEU A 6 7.16 -11.17 11.32
CA LEU A 6 7.30 -10.46 12.59
C LEU A 6 8.69 -9.83 12.73
N ALA A 7 9.74 -10.58 12.40
CA ALA A 7 11.12 -10.10 12.45
C ALA A 7 11.36 -8.94 11.46
N ALA A 8 10.83 -9.04 10.24
CA ALA A 8 10.87 -7.97 9.26
C ALA A 8 9.92 -6.81 9.61
N GLY A 9 8.83 -7.09 10.32
CA GLY A 9 7.69 -6.19 10.50
C GLY A 9 7.06 -5.74 9.19
N ARG A 10 7.13 -6.61 8.16
CA ARG A 10 6.45 -6.47 6.88
C ARG A 10 5.86 -7.81 6.47
N ARG A 11 4.61 -7.76 6.01
CA ARG A 11 3.89 -8.84 5.33
C ARG A 11 3.59 -8.40 3.90
N LEU A 12 3.90 -9.26 2.94
CA LEU A 12 3.46 -9.04 1.55
C LEU A 12 2.03 -9.56 1.40
N VAL A 13 1.18 -8.75 0.79
CA VAL A 13 -0.22 -9.11 0.53
C VAL A 13 -0.45 -9.04 -0.97
N ARG A 14 -0.84 -10.19 -1.54
CA ARG A 14 -1.24 -10.31 -2.95
C ARG A 14 -2.73 -10.06 -3.06
N PHE A 15 -3.10 -9.25 -4.05
CA PHE A 15 -4.48 -8.94 -4.39
C PHE A 15 -4.84 -9.61 -5.71
N TYR A 16 -6.06 -10.12 -5.78
CA TYR A 16 -6.67 -10.60 -7.01
C TYR A 16 -7.87 -9.75 -7.35
N ARG A 17 -8.10 -9.57 -8.65
CA ARG A 17 -9.27 -8.89 -9.18
C ARG A 17 -10.04 -9.83 -10.10
N VAL A 18 -11.36 -9.85 -9.96
CA VAL A 18 -12.29 -10.54 -10.85
C VAL A 18 -13.39 -9.56 -11.24
N GLN A 19 -13.57 -9.34 -12.53
CA GLN A 19 -14.70 -8.55 -13.04
C GLN A 19 -15.88 -9.50 -13.29
N ASP A 20 -16.96 -9.35 -12.53
CA ASP A 20 -18.23 -10.07 -12.70
C ASP A 20 -19.32 -9.07 -13.10
N GLY A 21 -19.54 -8.93 -14.41
CA GLY A 21 -20.43 -7.92 -14.97
C GLY A 21 -19.98 -6.51 -14.59
N ASN A 22 -20.79 -5.79 -13.80
CA ASN A 22 -20.49 -4.45 -13.29
C ASN A 22 -19.90 -4.46 -11.87
N LYS A 23 -19.56 -5.63 -11.33
CA LYS A 23 -18.95 -5.78 -10.00
C LYS A 23 -17.47 -6.12 -10.15
N LEU A 24 -16.64 -5.30 -9.52
CA LEU A 24 -15.24 -5.64 -9.28
C LEU A 24 -15.12 -6.36 -7.94
N ILE A 25 -14.79 -7.65 -7.99
CA ILE A 25 -14.51 -8.47 -6.82
C ILE A 25 -13.01 -8.44 -6.57
N VAL A 26 -12.61 -8.02 -5.37
CA VAL A 26 -11.20 -7.95 -4.96
C VAL A 26 -11.00 -8.87 -3.78
N THR A 27 -10.07 -9.82 -3.91
CA THR A 27 -9.63 -10.68 -2.80
C THR A 27 -8.18 -10.43 -2.48
N ALA A 28 -7.77 -10.79 -1.26
CA ALA A 28 -6.42 -10.59 -0.79
C ALA A 28 -5.94 -11.82 -0.01
N GLU A 29 -4.68 -12.18 -0.20
CA GLU A 29 -4.01 -13.24 0.55
C GLU A 29 -2.60 -12.81 0.98
N HIS A 30 -2.09 -13.42 2.03
CA HIS A 30 -0.70 -13.19 2.44
C HIS A 30 0.22 -14.05 1.58
N MET A 31 1.37 -13.51 1.18
CA MET A 31 2.39 -14.28 0.47
C MET A 31 3.48 -14.76 1.43
N ALA A 32 3.94 -16.00 1.23
CA ALA A 32 5.10 -16.50 1.93
C ALA A 32 6.39 -15.80 1.42
N PRO A 33 7.38 -15.53 2.28
CA PRO A 33 8.62 -14.81 1.90
C PRO A 33 9.38 -15.42 0.72
N GLN A 34 9.34 -16.75 0.60
CA GLN A 34 10.00 -17.56 -0.42
C GLN A 34 9.21 -17.73 -1.73
N MET A 35 8.03 -17.11 -1.85
CA MET A 35 7.21 -17.23 -3.04
C MET A 35 7.73 -16.27 -4.12
N GLU A 36 8.15 -16.82 -5.27
CA GLU A 36 8.41 -16.00 -6.46
C GLU A 36 7.11 -15.29 -6.87
N TYR A 37 7.24 -14.02 -7.26
CA TYR A 37 6.13 -13.23 -7.77
C TYR A 37 6.42 -12.78 -9.20
N ASP A 38 5.36 -12.74 -10.00
CA ASP A 38 5.36 -12.30 -11.39
C ASP A 38 5.19 -10.76 -11.45
N GLU A 39 5.62 -10.13 -12.55
CA GLU A 39 5.41 -8.69 -12.77
C GLU A 39 3.91 -8.32 -12.86
N THR A 40 3.06 -9.30 -13.14
CA THR A 40 1.60 -9.17 -13.18
C THR A 40 0.93 -9.26 -11.81
N ASP A 41 1.64 -9.74 -10.78
CA ASP A 41 1.09 -9.87 -9.44
C ASP A 41 0.84 -8.50 -8.80
N ILE A 42 -0.33 -8.34 -8.19
CA ILE A 42 -0.70 -7.11 -7.48
C ILE A 42 -0.28 -7.24 -6.02
N ILE A 43 0.90 -6.75 -5.68
CA ILE A 43 1.49 -6.95 -4.34
C ILE A 43 1.70 -5.61 -3.65
N VAL A 44 1.30 -5.56 -2.38
CA VAL A 44 1.53 -4.41 -1.50
C VAL A 44 2.08 -4.83 -0.16
N SER A 45 2.69 -3.87 0.54
CA SER A 45 3.27 -4.08 1.86
C SER A 45 2.27 -3.74 2.97
N CYS A 46 1.90 -4.73 3.79
CA CYS A 46 1.31 -4.52 5.10
C CYS A 46 2.43 -4.38 6.12
N ILE A 47 2.59 -3.21 6.72
CA ILE A 47 3.78 -2.87 7.51
C ILE A 47 3.37 -2.64 8.95
N TYR A 48 4.02 -3.34 9.88
CA TYR A 48 3.80 -3.14 11.30
C TYR A 48 4.57 -1.92 11.80
N PHE A 49 3.81 -0.93 12.30
CA PHE A 49 4.30 0.32 12.84
C PHE A 49 4.29 0.23 14.36
N ASP A 50 5.45 -0.10 14.92
CA ASP A 50 5.67 -0.46 16.32
C ASP A 50 5.42 0.71 17.27
N GLU A 51 5.83 1.94 16.93
CA GLU A 51 5.64 3.10 17.81
C GLU A 51 4.17 3.49 18.03
N VAL A 52 3.25 2.94 17.24
CA VAL A 52 1.80 3.22 17.31
C VAL A 52 0.95 1.95 17.31
N ASP A 53 1.58 0.79 17.47
CA ASP A 53 0.97 -0.55 17.59
C ASP A 53 -0.16 -0.81 16.56
N ARG A 54 0.16 -0.64 15.27
CA ARG A 54 -0.81 -0.86 14.19
C ARG A 54 -0.16 -1.23 12.87
N CYS A 55 -0.93 -1.90 12.02
CA CYS A 55 -0.55 -2.12 10.64
C CYS A 55 -0.86 -0.90 9.77
N CYS A 56 0.01 -0.61 8.82
CA CYS A 56 -0.14 0.49 7.90
C CYS A 56 0.27 0.10 6.46
N ILE A 57 -0.11 0.96 5.51
CA ILE A 57 0.22 0.86 4.10
C ILE A 57 0.69 2.23 3.61
N THR A 58 1.63 2.26 2.65
CA THR A 58 2.14 3.52 2.11
C THR A 58 1.22 4.10 1.03
N SER A 59 1.28 5.42 0.79
CA SER A 59 0.59 6.03 -0.35
C SER A 59 1.00 5.43 -1.69
N VAL A 60 2.26 5.00 -1.81
CA VAL A 60 2.81 4.42 -3.03
C VAL A 60 2.15 3.06 -3.29
N ASP A 61 2.08 2.21 -2.27
CA ASP A 61 1.39 0.91 -2.34
C ASP A 61 -0.11 1.08 -2.68
N ILE A 62 -0.80 2.04 -2.06
CA ILE A 62 -2.22 2.29 -2.36
C ILE A 62 -2.43 2.70 -3.83
N ILE A 63 -1.59 3.60 -4.35
CA ILE A 63 -1.69 4.07 -5.74
C ILE A 63 -1.40 2.92 -6.70
N HIS A 64 -0.33 2.16 -6.44
CA HIS A 64 0.01 0.99 -7.24
C HIS A 64 -1.14 -0.03 -7.27
N LEU A 65 -1.71 -0.35 -6.10
CA LEU A 65 -2.87 -1.23 -5.99
C LEU A 65 -4.05 -0.72 -6.83
N LEU A 66 -4.35 0.59 -6.75
CA LEU A 66 -5.44 1.18 -7.54
C LEU A 66 -5.19 1.07 -9.04
N GLU A 67 -3.99 1.40 -9.52
CA GLU A 67 -3.61 1.28 -10.95
C GLU A 67 -3.86 -0.15 -11.46
N ARG A 68 -3.45 -1.15 -10.67
CA ARG A 68 -3.62 -2.56 -11.01
C ARG A 68 -5.07 -3.04 -10.91
N LEU A 69 -5.84 -2.55 -9.95
CA LEU A 69 -7.25 -2.94 -9.78
C LEU A 69 -8.16 -2.38 -10.89
N VAL A 70 -7.85 -1.19 -11.40
CA VAL A 70 -8.65 -0.56 -12.48
C VAL A 70 -8.03 -0.73 -13.87
N ASP A 71 -6.91 -1.43 -13.98
CA ASP A 71 -6.20 -1.68 -15.23
C ASP A 71 -5.76 -0.42 -16.00
N LEU A 72 -5.35 0.61 -15.26
CA LEU A 72 -4.98 1.91 -15.81
C LEU A 72 -3.71 2.43 -15.16
N ASP A 73 -2.74 2.83 -15.97
CA ASP A 73 -1.60 3.60 -15.50
C ASP A 73 -2.02 5.06 -15.27
N PHE A 74 -1.90 5.53 -14.02
CA PHE A 74 -2.30 6.90 -13.71
C PHE A 74 -1.20 7.90 -14.06
N GLU A 75 -1.60 8.95 -14.78
CA GLU A 75 -0.74 10.10 -15.00
C GLU A 75 -0.47 10.88 -13.69
N VAL A 76 0.50 11.78 -13.73
CA VAL A 76 0.95 12.54 -12.55
C VAL A 76 -0.19 13.31 -11.88
N ASP A 77 -1.05 13.96 -12.67
CA ASP A 77 -2.18 14.74 -12.16
C ASP A 77 -3.23 13.86 -11.49
N GLU A 78 -3.44 12.67 -12.03
CA GLU A 78 -4.37 11.71 -11.48
C GLU A 78 -3.85 11.11 -10.17
N ARG A 79 -2.57 10.74 -10.12
CA ARG A 79 -1.90 10.34 -8.88
C ARG A 79 -2.01 11.43 -7.82
N ASN A 80 -1.85 12.70 -8.19
CA ASN A 80 -2.01 13.83 -7.27
C ASN A 80 -3.46 14.01 -6.80
N ARG A 81 -4.44 13.80 -7.68
CA ARG A 81 -5.87 13.80 -7.31
C ARG A 81 -6.18 12.70 -6.30
N ILE A 82 -5.67 11.49 -6.51
CA ILE A 82 -5.83 10.35 -5.60
C ILE A 82 -5.19 10.68 -4.25
N ARG A 83 -3.95 11.19 -4.22
CA ARG A 83 -3.29 11.61 -2.97
C ARG A 83 -4.12 12.61 -2.18
N ARG A 84 -4.70 13.63 -2.83
CA ARG A 84 -5.63 14.57 -2.17
C ARG A 84 -6.88 13.88 -1.60
N ASN A 85 -7.40 12.85 -2.29
CA ASN A 85 -8.52 12.07 -1.77
C ASN A 85 -8.13 11.26 -0.52
N LEU A 86 -6.93 10.67 -0.54
CA LEU A 86 -6.39 9.89 0.57
C LEU A 86 -6.13 10.74 1.83
N GLU A 87 -5.80 12.03 1.71
CA GLU A 87 -5.59 12.91 2.89
C GLU A 87 -6.81 12.97 3.84
N HIS A 88 -8.04 12.70 3.37
CA HIS A 88 -9.22 12.60 4.23
C HIS A 88 -9.15 11.45 5.24
N LEU A 89 -8.31 10.45 4.99
CA LEU A 89 -8.05 9.32 5.89
C LEU A 89 -7.05 9.68 7.01
N LYS A 90 -6.60 10.95 7.06
CA LYS A 90 -5.66 11.48 8.06
C LYS A 90 -4.37 10.65 8.13
N PRO A 91 -3.56 10.60 7.05
CA PRO A 91 -2.31 9.86 7.04
C PRO A 91 -1.35 10.37 8.11
N THR A 92 -0.48 9.47 8.57
CA THR A 92 0.71 9.87 9.33
C THR A 92 1.84 10.17 8.36
N THR A 93 2.46 11.34 8.51
CA THR A 93 3.68 11.70 7.78
C THR A 93 4.89 11.14 8.54
N ILE A 94 5.67 10.30 7.88
CA ILE A 94 6.89 9.68 8.40
C ILE A 94 8.08 10.35 7.72
N ALA A 95 8.90 11.05 8.51
CA ALA A 95 10.04 11.81 8.03
C ALA A 95 11.32 11.42 8.77
N LYS A 96 12.47 11.59 8.11
CA LYS A 96 13.79 11.20 8.63
C LYS A 96 14.14 11.84 9.98
N LEU A 97 13.78 13.11 10.17
CA LEU A 97 14.06 13.87 11.40
C LEU A 97 12.86 13.95 12.36
N SER A 98 11.90 13.03 12.22
CA SER A 98 10.72 12.97 13.10
C SER A 98 10.93 12.00 14.27
N LYS A 99 9.99 11.99 15.22
CA LYS A 99 9.93 10.97 16.29
C LYS A 99 9.76 9.54 15.77
N TYR A 100 9.45 9.37 14.48
CA TYR A 100 9.30 8.08 13.80
C TYR A 100 10.52 7.76 12.91
N SER A 101 11.70 8.28 13.23
CA SER A 101 12.92 8.10 12.44
C SER A 101 13.35 6.62 12.33
N ARG A 102 13.12 5.81 13.37
CA ARG A 102 13.37 4.36 13.33
C ARG A 102 12.44 3.66 12.34
N PHE A 103 11.15 3.94 12.43
CA PHE A 103 10.18 3.45 11.44
C PHE A 103 10.50 3.93 10.03
N PHE A 104 10.91 5.20 9.85
CA PHE A 104 11.36 5.72 8.55
C PHE A 104 12.50 4.88 7.99
N GLN A 105 13.53 4.60 8.79
CA GLN A 105 14.69 3.80 8.36
C GLN A 105 14.26 2.39 7.95
N LYS A 106 13.37 1.75 8.73
CA LYS A 106 12.80 0.43 8.40
C LYS A 106 12.07 0.43 7.06
N LEU A 107 11.27 1.47 6.77
CA LEU A 107 10.59 1.62 5.47
C LEU A 107 11.58 1.73 4.30
N VAL A 108 12.71 2.40 4.51
CA VAL A 108 13.77 2.57 3.49
C VAL A 108 14.58 1.28 3.28
N ASP A 109 14.80 0.52 4.35
CA ASP A 109 15.62 -0.71 4.33
C ASP A 109 14.89 -1.91 3.73
N PHE A 110 13.59 -1.82 3.51
CA PHE A 110 12.83 -2.92 2.93
C PHE A 110 13.35 -3.32 1.54
N PRO A 111 13.47 -4.65 1.26
CA PRO A 111 13.88 -5.15 -0.04
C PRO A 111 12.81 -4.86 -1.10
N ASP A 112 13.19 -5.03 -2.37
CA ASP A 112 12.28 -4.82 -3.49
C ASP A 112 10.99 -5.66 -3.38
N PRO A 113 9.85 -5.19 -3.92
CA PRO A 113 9.72 -3.99 -4.77
C PRO A 113 9.77 -2.70 -3.94
N LYS A 114 10.82 -1.89 -4.14
CA LYS A 114 11.09 -0.67 -3.38
C LYS A 114 10.27 0.47 -3.98
N PRO A 115 9.73 1.36 -3.14
CA PRO A 115 9.45 2.71 -3.57
C PRO A 115 10.78 3.37 -3.99
N ARG A 116 10.95 3.63 -5.30
CA ARG A 116 12.07 4.36 -5.91
C ARG A 116 12.47 5.59 -5.06
N LYS A 117 13.77 5.75 -4.75
CA LYS A 117 14.42 6.91 -4.09
C LYS A 117 13.51 7.66 -3.10
N ILE A 118 13.46 7.17 -1.86
CA ILE A 118 12.75 7.83 -0.76
C ILE A 118 13.60 9.00 -0.23
N GLU A 119 13.61 10.10 -0.99
CA GLU A 119 14.18 11.39 -0.56
C GLU A 119 13.15 12.26 0.17
N LYS A 120 11.87 11.83 0.21
CA LYS A 120 10.73 12.61 0.70
C LYS A 120 10.02 11.92 1.85
N ASP A 121 9.25 12.72 2.58
CA ASP A 121 8.35 12.24 3.63
C ASP A 121 7.39 11.18 3.09
N ILE A 122 7.26 10.08 3.82
CA ILE A 122 6.37 8.97 3.48
C ILE A 122 5.02 9.20 4.14
N LYS A 123 3.95 9.08 3.37
CA LYS A 123 2.58 9.06 3.90
C LYS A 123 2.18 7.61 4.15
N VAL A 124 1.84 7.29 5.40
CA VAL A 124 1.31 5.98 5.79
C VAL A 124 -0.12 6.11 6.28
N PHE A 125 -0.94 5.11 5.95
CA PHE A 125 -2.36 5.03 6.27
C PHE A 125 -2.61 3.79 7.11
N ASN A 126 -3.58 3.85 8.01
CA ASN A 126 -3.99 2.67 8.77
C ASN A 126 -4.50 1.59 7.80
N TRP A 127 -3.99 0.37 7.90
CA TRP A 127 -4.36 -0.74 7.03
C TRP A 127 -5.88 -1.00 7.04
N VAL A 128 -6.52 -0.82 8.19
CA VAL A 128 -7.98 -1.02 8.36
C VAL A 128 -8.81 -0.09 7.47
N GLU A 129 -8.25 1.06 7.06
CA GLU A 129 -8.92 2.04 6.20
C GLU A 129 -8.84 1.71 4.70
N LEU A 130 -7.99 0.73 4.33
CA LEU A 130 -7.73 0.40 2.93
C LEU A 130 -9.01 0.02 2.16
N PRO A 131 -9.90 -0.88 2.65
CA PRO A 131 -11.11 -1.22 1.91
C PRO A 131 -12.02 -0.02 1.65
N ARG A 132 -12.14 0.89 2.63
CA ARG A 132 -12.92 2.12 2.50
C ARG A 132 -12.31 3.06 1.46
N ALA A 133 -10.99 3.19 1.46
CA ALA A 133 -10.26 3.99 0.49
C ALA A 133 -10.44 3.48 -0.95
N LEU A 134 -10.27 2.17 -1.15
CA LEU A 134 -10.43 1.51 -2.44
C LEU A 134 -11.84 1.70 -2.99
N ASN A 135 -12.87 1.37 -2.19
CA ASN A 135 -14.27 1.53 -2.61
C ASN A 135 -14.59 2.96 -3.07
N LYS A 136 -14.14 3.96 -2.30
CA LYS A 136 -14.41 5.38 -2.61
C LYS A 136 -13.73 5.85 -3.90
N ILE A 137 -12.54 5.34 -4.19
CA ILE A 137 -11.76 5.78 -5.35
C ILE A 137 -12.16 4.99 -6.60
N ILE A 138 -12.27 3.66 -6.49
CA ILE A 138 -12.62 2.75 -7.59
C ILE A 138 -14.01 3.05 -8.17
N SER A 139 -14.96 3.50 -7.34
CA SER A 139 -16.32 3.88 -7.80
C SER A 139 -16.34 5.01 -8.84
N LYS A 140 -15.20 5.66 -9.11
CA LYS A 140 -15.05 6.67 -10.18
C LYS A 140 -14.59 6.10 -11.51
N TYR A 141 -14.15 4.84 -11.53
CA TYR A 141 -13.56 4.18 -12.71
C TYR A 141 -14.39 2.98 -13.18
N VAL A 142 -15.10 2.32 -12.26
CA VAL A 142 -15.99 1.21 -12.60
C VAL A 142 -17.42 1.75 -12.66
N SER A 143 -18.03 1.71 -13.85
CA SER A 143 -19.45 2.03 -14.11
C SER A 143 -20.24 0.78 -14.42
#